data_AF-A0A4S4FX59-F1
#
_entry.id   AF-A0A4S4FX59-F1
#
_cell.length_a   1.000
_cell.length_b   1.000
_cell.length_c   1.000
_cell.angle_alpha   90.00
_cell.angle_beta   90.00
_cell.angle_gamma   90.00
#
_symmetry.space_group_name_H-M   'P 1'
#
loop_
_entity.id
_entity.type
_entity.pdbx_description
1 polymer ?
#
loop_
_entity_poly.entity_id
_entity_poly.type
_entity_poly.pdbx_seq_one_letter_code
_entity_poly.pdbx_strand_id
1 'polypeptide(L)'
;MFIVVGRAQSGLTAHRLNDDGSAAGDPERVGDLGAFVRSVETFPASEVRWVWDDTARWYPRLLEAGLRVARCHDLRLCHAILRDSARVNAPVEGGAGAWSSAEQADDASGAGDEALFDLGDDVGRDDLATDRLTETVDELRRQLAAITSADEPGGLRLLLAAESAGALIAAEMRFAGLPWSSAVHDTALTELLGPRVGPGVRPQRMEVLASAIRATLEDPLLNPDSPQDVLRALRRTGAMVDSTRAWELRELDHPVVPPLLEYKKLSRLLAANGWAWMDAWVRDGRFRAEYLPGGVVTGRWAARGGGVLQLPKQVRSAVRADPGWKLVVADAAQLEPRVLAGLSGDTAMASAGHGVDMYAGIVAAGAVDTRQHAKIAMLGAMYGATSGESARLMPRLARAYPRAIAYVETAARAGERGEVVTSRLGRSSPRPGEGWLKTQRQASDPDATPADERRARSSARDWGRFTRNFVVQSSAAEWALCWMAELRGALAAIPRTDASLGLAGTGFADAPHLVYFLHDEVIVHTPEEHADRVAAILEESARRAGRLLFGEFPVDFPLGIGVVDHYGEAKG
;
A
#
# COMPACT_ATOMS: atom_id res chain seq x y z
N MET A 1 18.97 21.95 5.79
CA MET A 1 18.81 22.23 7.24
C MET A 1 17.64 21.42 7.78
N PHE A 2 17.80 20.84 8.98
CA PHE A 2 16.71 20.20 9.71
C PHE A 2 16.12 21.13 10.77
N ILE A 3 14.80 21.06 10.97
CA ILE A 3 14.08 21.70 12.08
C ILE A 3 13.47 20.58 12.91
N VAL A 4 14.07 20.29 14.06
CA VAL A 4 13.57 19.26 14.97
C VAL A 4 12.56 19.87 15.91
N VAL A 5 11.35 19.30 15.99
CA VAL A 5 10.32 19.74 16.95
C VAL A 5 10.06 18.64 17.97
N GLY A 6 9.88 19.03 19.22
CA GLY A 6 9.62 18.12 20.33
C GLY A 6 9.07 18.83 21.55
N ARG A 7 8.66 18.05 22.56
CA ARG A 7 8.26 18.58 23.87
C ARG A 7 9.44 18.48 24.84
N ALA A 8 9.82 19.60 25.43
CA ALA A 8 10.73 19.68 26.56
C ALA A 8 9.94 20.05 27.83
N GLN A 9 10.60 20.05 29.00
CA GLN A 9 9.98 20.51 30.26
C GLN A 9 9.45 21.96 30.16
N SER A 10 10.05 22.78 29.30
CA SER A 10 9.64 24.15 29.03
C SER A 10 8.43 24.25 28.07
N GLY A 11 7.90 23.14 27.55
CA GLY A 11 6.81 23.11 26.57
C GLY A 11 7.30 22.71 25.18
N LEU A 12 6.61 23.16 24.14
CA LEU A 12 7.01 22.90 22.77
C LEU A 12 8.30 23.66 22.43
N THR A 13 9.26 22.96 21.84
CA THR A 13 10.59 23.50 21.52
C THR A 13 11.01 23.04 20.13
N ALA A 14 11.73 23.90 19.41
CA ALA A 14 12.33 23.60 18.13
C ALA A 14 13.86 23.74 18.19
N HIS A 15 14.59 22.91 17.44
CA HIS A 15 16.04 22.98 17.33
C HIS A 15 16.46 22.92 15.86
N ARG A 16 17.23 23.93 15.42
CA ARG A 16 17.80 23.97 14.07
C ARG A 16 19.09 23.15 14.03
N LEU A 17 19.19 22.23 13.09
CA LEU A 17 20.38 21.40 12.87
C LEU A 17 20.86 21.52 11.42
N ASN A 18 22.17 21.41 11.22
CA ASN A 18 22.79 21.28 9.91
C ASN A 18 22.47 19.90 9.31
N ASP A 19 22.80 19.70 8.02
CA ASP A 19 22.49 18.45 7.30
C ASP A 19 23.26 17.23 7.84
N ASP A 20 24.29 17.43 8.66
CA ASP A 20 25.02 16.39 9.39
C ASP A 20 24.47 16.11 10.80
N GLY A 21 23.43 16.83 11.23
CA GLY A 21 22.82 16.72 12.57
C GLY A 21 23.54 17.52 13.66
N SER A 22 24.57 18.31 13.32
CA SER A 22 25.21 19.24 14.25
C SER A 22 24.29 20.45 14.52
N ALA A 23 24.41 21.03 15.72
CA ALA A 23 23.55 22.15 16.12
C ALA A 23 23.83 23.41 15.29
N ALA A 24 22.77 24.02 14.77
CA ALA A 24 22.80 25.30 14.05
C ALA A 24 22.10 26.39 14.87
N GLY A 25 22.54 26.55 16.12
CA GLY A 25 21.94 27.43 17.13
C GLY A 25 21.40 26.67 18.34
N ASP A 26 20.93 27.42 19.33
CA ASP A 26 20.32 26.88 20.54
C ASP A 26 18.85 26.51 20.32
N PRO A 27 18.30 25.51 21.06
CA PRO A 27 16.87 25.23 21.05
C PRO A 27 16.03 26.45 21.44
N GLU A 28 14.96 26.72 20.69
CA GLU A 28 14.05 27.85 20.93
C GLU A 28 12.66 27.37 21.34
N ARG A 29 12.07 28.05 22.33
CA ARG A 29 10.72 27.76 22.79
C ARG A 29 9.70 28.22 21.75
N VAL A 30 8.79 27.34 21.37
CA VAL A 30 7.74 27.61 20.39
C VAL A 30 6.40 27.77 21.12
N GLY A 31 5.93 29.02 21.20
CA GLY A 31 4.64 29.34 21.83
C GLY A 31 3.43 28.96 20.95
N ASP A 32 3.54 29.17 19.63
CA ASP A 32 2.54 28.81 18.63
C ASP A 32 3.24 28.08 17.48
N LEU A 33 2.97 26.78 17.37
CA LEU A 33 3.56 25.93 16.34
C LEU A 33 3.19 26.41 14.93
N GLY A 34 1.96 26.86 14.71
CA GLY A 34 1.51 27.28 13.40
C GLY A 34 2.17 28.59 12.96
N ALA A 35 2.31 29.55 13.87
CA ALA A 35 3.05 30.79 13.60
C ALA A 35 4.52 30.51 13.30
N PHE A 36 5.13 29.57 14.03
CA PHE A 36 6.51 29.15 13.82
C PHE A 36 6.71 28.43 12.49
N VAL A 37 5.83 27.50 12.12
CA VAL A 37 5.88 26.82 10.81
C VAL A 37 5.76 27.84 9.69
N ARG A 38 4.85 28.82 9.79
CA ARG A 38 4.71 29.88 8.79
C ARG A 38 5.99 30.69 8.61
N SER A 39 6.67 31.07 9.71
CA SER A 39 7.90 31.86 9.62
C SER A 39 9.09 31.05 9.08
N VAL A 40 9.09 29.73 9.26
CA VAL A 40 10.13 28.85 8.73
C VAL A 40 9.87 28.47 7.27
N GLU A 41 8.62 28.28 6.87
CA GLU A 41 8.26 27.96 5.48
C GLU A 41 8.35 29.19 4.54
N THR A 42 8.70 30.39 5.04
CA THR A 42 9.10 31.52 4.17
C THR A 42 10.50 31.34 3.58
N PHE A 43 11.35 30.49 4.16
CA PHE A 43 12.59 30.07 3.50
C PHE A 43 12.26 29.19 2.29
N PRO A 44 13.14 29.09 1.27
CA PRO A 44 12.90 28.20 0.16
C PRO A 44 12.55 26.79 0.65
N ALA A 45 11.37 26.29 0.27
CA ALA A 45 10.85 24.97 0.69
C ALA A 45 11.83 23.81 0.45
N SER A 46 12.76 23.97 -0.50
CA SER A 46 13.84 23.03 -0.81
C SER A 46 14.98 23.00 0.23
N GLU A 47 15.00 23.88 1.22
CA GLU A 47 16.10 24.02 2.18
C GLU A 47 15.75 23.53 3.59
N VAL A 48 14.45 23.49 3.92
CA VAL A 48 13.94 23.05 5.23
C VAL A 48 13.45 21.61 5.18
N ARG A 49 13.74 20.85 6.23
CA ARG A 49 13.13 19.53 6.49
C ARG A 49 12.71 19.44 7.95
N TRP A 50 11.42 19.27 8.18
CA TRP A 50 10.88 19.09 9.52
C TRP A 50 11.20 17.71 10.06
N VAL A 51 11.59 17.60 11.32
CA VAL A 51 11.90 16.33 11.98
C VAL A 51 11.04 16.22 13.22
N TRP A 52 10.35 15.10 13.33
CA TRP A 52 9.47 14.77 14.46
C TRP A 52 9.40 13.27 14.64
N ASP A 53 8.84 12.84 15.78
CA ASP A 53 8.74 11.44 16.13
C ASP A 53 7.83 10.65 15.17
N ASP A 54 6.63 11.16 14.93
CA ASP A 54 5.63 10.53 14.05
C ASP A 54 4.77 11.58 13.34
N THR A 55 4.77 11.56 12.01
CA THR A 55 3.98 12.47 11.17
C THR A 55 2.48 12.38 11.48
N ALA A 56 1.96 11.19 11.80
CA ALA A 56 0.55 11.00 12.13
C ALA A 56 0.13 11.74 13.42
N ARG A 57 1.08 12.07 14.29
CA ARG A 57 0.84 12.81 15.54
C ARG A 57 0.91 14.33 15.35
N TRP A 58 1.84 14.80 14.52
CA TRP A 58 2.12 16.24 14.37
C TRP A 58 1.36 16.90 13.24
N TYR A 59 1.36 16.26 12.06
CA TYR A 59 0.94 16.92 10.84
C TYR A 59 -0.58 17.20 10.76
N PRO A 60 -1.49 16.35 11.28
CA PRO A 60 -2.91 16.65 11.26
C PRO A 60 -3.28 18.00 11.90
N ARG A 61 -2.62 18.38 13.01
CA ARG A 61 -2.84 19.67 13.67
C ARG A 61 -2.37 20.86 12.83
N LEU A 62 -1.34 20.67 12.02
CA LEU A 62 -0.88 21.68 11.07
C LEU A 62 -1.89 21.83 9.92
N LEU A 63 -2.43 20.73 9.41
CA LEU A 63 -3.46 20.75 8.39
C LEU A 63 -4.76 21.44 8.87
N GLU A 64 -5.18 21.16 10.11
CA GLU A 64 -6.30 21.86 10.77
C GLU A 64 -6.05 23.38 10.88
N ALA A 65 -4.80 23.79 11.04
CA ALA A 65 -4.38 25.19 11.05
C ALA A 65 -4.16 25.79 9.64
N GLY A 66 -4.47 25.05 8.57
CA GLY A 66 -4.30 25.49 7.18
C GLY A 66 -2.85 25.47 6.68
N LEU A 67 -1.98 24.69 7.32
CA LEU A 67 -0.55 24.65 7.05
C LEU A 67 -0.14 23.30 6.45
N ARG A 68 0.65 23.39 5.37
CA ARG A 68 1.31 22.25 4.73
C ARG A 68 2.80 22.46 4.76
N VAL A 69 3.56 21.42 5.11
CA VAL A 69 5.03 21.47 5.10
C VAL A 69 5.56 20.85 3.81
N ALA A 70 6.66 21.37 3.28
CA ALA A 70 7.20 20.84 2.04
C ALA A 70 7.81 19.44 2.22
N ARG A 71 8.62 19.25 3.26
CA ARG A 71 9.36 18.02 3.52
C ARG A 71 9.44 17.72 5.00
N CYS A 72 9.39 16.44 5.35
CA CYS A 72 9.72 15.98 6.69
C CYS A 72 10.76 14.85 6.67
N HIS A 73 11.17 14.45 7.86
CA HIS A 73 11.90 13.24 8.21
C HIS A 73 11.12 12.59 9.36
N ASP A 74 10.38 11.53 9.04
CA ASP A 74 9.59 10.79 10.03
C ASP A 74 10.49 9.79 10.76
N LEU A 75 10.86 10.08 12.00
CA LEU A 75 11.86 9.27 12.70
C LEU A 75 11.40 7.84 12.91
N ARG A 76 10.12 7.59 13.23
CA ARG A 76 9.60 6.24 13.46
C ARG A 76 9.64 5.40 12.18
N LEU A 77 9.16 5.92 11.06
CA LEU A 77 9.19 5.19 9.78
C LEU A 77 10.63 4.99 9.29
N CYS A 78 11.48 6.00 9.42
CA CYS A 78 12.88 5.90 9.05
C CYS A 78 13.66 4.90 9.93
N HIS A 79 13.36 4.87 11.23
CA HIS A 79 13.94 3.91 12.17
C HIS A 79 13.62 2.47 11.74
N ALA A 80 12.36 2.16 11.44
CA ALA A 80 11.94 0.83 11.03
C ALA A 80 12.71 0.32 9.79
N ILE A 81 12.95 1.20 8.81
CA ILE A 81 13.73 0.85 7.61
C ILE A 81 15.21 0.63 7.96
N LEU A 82 15.82 1.54 8.70
CA LEU A 82 17.25 1.51 9.01
C LEU A 82 17.64 0.37 9.95
N ARG A 83 16.77 0.03 10.91
CA ARG A 83 16.95 -1.09 11.84
C ARG A 83 17.07 -2.43 11.09
N ASP A 84 16.22 -2.64 10.09
CA ASP A 84 16.13 -3.92 9.38
C ASP A 84 17.01 -3.99 8.13
N SER A 85 17.53 -2.85 7.66
CA SER A 85 18.34 -2.75 6.45
C SER A 85 19.69 -3.47 6.57
N ALA A 86 19.88 -4.51 5.75
CA ALA A 86 21.15 -5.22 5.63
C ALA A 86 22.26 -4.38 4.98
N ARG A 87 21.96 -3.19 4.43
CA ARG A 87 22.95 -2.25 3.87
C ARG A 87 23.64 -1.39 4.93
N VAL A 88 23.16 -1.39 6.17
CA VAL A 88 23.69 -0.57 7.25
C VAL A 88 24.71 -1.40 8.05
N ASN A 89 25.94 -0.91 8.13
CA ASN A 89 27.04 -1.62 8.78
C ASN A 89 27.07 -1.43 10.30
N ALA A 90 26.54 -0.31 10.79
CA ALA A 90 26.30 -0.03 12.21
C ALA A 90 24.79 0.05 12.44
N PRO A 91 24.14 -1.04 12.88
CA PRO A 91 22.69 -1.06 13.06
C PRO A 91 22.26 0.11 13.95
N VAL A 92 21.10 0.70 13.64
CA VAL A 92 20.46 1.62 14.59
C VAL A 92 19.99 0.76 15.76
N GLU A 93 20.85 0.58 16.76
CA GLU A 93 20.49 -0.02 18.03
C GLU A 93 19.56 0.94 18.78
N GLY A 94 18.28 0.89 18.43
CA GLY A 94 17.20 1.38 19.28
C GLY A 94 16.67 0.20 20.06
N GLY A 95 16.82 0.24 21.40
CA GLY A 95 16.22 -0.75 22.28
C GLY A 95 14.73 -0.96 21.99
N ALA A 96 14.15 -2.02 22.55
CA ALA A 96 12.72 -2.35 22.49
C ALA A 96 11.81 -1.27 23.14
N GLY A 97 11.95 -0.01 22.73
CA GLY A 97 11.27 1.18 23.23
C GLY A 97 10.45 1.89 22.14
N ALA A 98 10.17 3.17 22.37
CA ALA A 98 9.14 4.00 21.69
C ALA A 98 9.21 4.08 20.15
N TRP A 99 10.35 3.74 19.54
CA TRP A 99 10.57 3.81 18.08
C TRP A 99 10.31 2.48 17.35
N SER A 100 10.17 1.39 18.11
CA SER A 100 10.06 0.01 17.61
C SER A 100 8.64 -0.53 17.59
N SER A 101 7.69 0.15 18.26
CA SER A 101 6.26 -0.14 18.23
C SER A 101 5.68 0.26 16.87
N ALA A 102 5.95 -0.58 15.87
CA ALA A 102 4.98 -0.76 14.81
C ALA A 102 3.73 -1.34 15.48
N GLU A 103 2.64 -0.60 15.52
CA GLU A 103 1.32 -1.24 15.53
C GLU A 103 1.23 -2.00 14.21
N GLN A 104 1.81 -3.20 14.20
CA GLN A 104 1.79 -4.12 13.07
C GLN A 104 0.32 -4.39 12.81
N ALA A 105 -0.12 -4.14 11.57
CA ALA A 105 -1.44 -4.53 11.10
C ALA A 105 -1.49 -6.06 10.91
N ASP A 106 -1.24 -6.81 11.97
CA ASP A 106 -1.48 -8.25 12.04
C ASP A 106 -2.97 -8.45 12.39
N ASP A 107 -3.81 -8.33 11.35
CA ASP A 107 -4.88 -9.27 11.00
C ASP A 107 -5.74 -8.71 9.85
N ALA A 108 -5.24 -8.81 8.62
CA ALA A 108 -6.05 -8.59 7.41
C ALA A 108 -6.66 -9.89 6.86
N SER A 109 -6.64 -10.98 7.64
CA SER A 109 -7.21 -12.27 7.25
C SER A 109 -7.97 -12.94 8.39
N GLY A 110 -9.07 -12.34 8.83
CA GLY A 110 -10.04 -12.96 9.73
C GLY A 110 -11.35 -12.21 9.71
N ALA A 111 -12.38 -12.78 9.06
CA ALA A 111 -13.76 -12.37 9.31
C ALA A 111 -14.22 -13.05 10.60
N GLY A 112 -14.68 -12.27 11.59
CA GLY A 112 -15.38 -12.79 12.76
C GLY A 112 -15.15 -11.97 14.03
N ASP A 113 -16.23 -11.29 14.44
CA ASP A 113 -16.59 -10.80 15.78
C ASP A 113 -15.75 -9.73 16.51
N GLU A 114 -16.43 -8.59 16.67
CA GLU A 114 -16.67 -7.90 17.94
C GLU A 114 -15.47 -7.74 18.89
N ALA A 115 -14.80 -6.59 18.76
CA ALA A 115 -14.68 -5.72 19.92
C ALA A 115 -14.58 -4.25 19.47
N LEU A 116 -15.72 -3.57 19.59
CA LEU A 116 -15.83 -2.12 19.67
C LEU A 116 -15.12 -1.68 20.96
N PHE A 117 -13.80 -1.55 20.94
CA PHE A 117 -13.07 -0.88 22.03
C PHE A 117 -13.06 0.62 21.78
N ASP A 118 -13.87 1.28 22.60
CA ASP A 118 -13.86 2.67 23.01
C ASP A 118 -12.59 3.45 22.58
N LEU A 119 -12.71 4.25 21.51
CA LEU A 119 -11.76 5.32 21.17
C LEU A 119 -12.03 6.52 22.09
N GLY A 120 -11.94 6.29 23.40
CA GLY A 120 -12.04 7.27 24.46
C GLY A 120 -10.68 7.47 25.11
N ASP A 121 -10.12 8.67 24.96
CA ASP A 121 -9.13 9.28 25.84
C ASP A 121 -7.95 8.42 26.32
N ASP A 122 -7.01 8.12 25.41
CA ASP A 122 -5.62 7.79 25.80
C ASP A 122 -4.61 8.87 25.35
N VAL A 123 -5.11 10.11 25.21
CA VAL A 123 -4.25 11.30 25.16
C VAL A 123 -3.93 11.71 26.59
N GLY A 124 -2.94 11.06 27.18
CA GLY A 124 -2.25 11.60 28.33
C GLY A 124 -2.16 10.65 29.51
N ARG A 125 -1.19 9.75 29.46
CA ARG A 125 -0.61 9.11 30.66
C ARG A 125 0.76 8.50 30.39
N ASP A 126 1.69 9.30 29.85
CA ASP A 126 3.13 9.00 30.02
C ASP A 126 4.07 10.22 29.88
N ASP A 127 3.53 11.44 29.89
CA ASP A 127 4.18 12.61 29.27
C ASP A 127 4.90 13.57 30.23
N LEU A 128 5.45 13.08 31.36
CA LEU A 128 6.02 13.98 32.39
C LEU A 128 7.47 13.70 32.80
N ALA A 129 8.17 12.71 32.24
CA ALA A 129 9.52 12.36 32.70
C ALA A 129 10.66 12.53 31.68
N THR A 130 10.39 12.61 30.37
CA THR A 130 11.45 12.54 29.36
C THR A 130 11.44 13.74 28.41
N ASP A 131 12.59 14.37 28.23
CA ASP A 131 12.79 15.44 27.25
C ASP A 131 12.79 14.86 25.82
N ARG A 132 11.58 14.77 25.24
CA ARG A 132 11.37 14.20 23.91
C ARG A 132 12.13 14.93 22.81
N LEU A 133 12.48 16.21 22.99
CA LEU A 133 13.29 16.93 21.99
C LEU A 133 14.69 16.32 21.89
N THR A 134 15.36 16.13 23.04
CA THR A 134 16.70 15.54 23.08
C THR A 134 16.70 14.14 22.47
N GLU A 135 15.70 13.31 22.78
CA GLU A 135 15.55 11.97 22.17
C GLU A 135 15.37 12.02 20.65
N THR A 136 14.56 12.97 20.15
CA THR A 136 14.29 13.17 18.72
C THR A 136 15.57 13.60 17.98
N VAL A 137 16.36 14.51 18.57
CA VAL A 137 17.66 14.94 18.04
C VAL A 137 18.66 13.79 18.01
N ASP A 138 18.76 13.02 19.10
CA ASP A 138 19.68 11.89 19.18
C ASP A 138 19.31 10.77 18.22
N GLU A 139 18.01 10.51 18.03
CA GLU A 139 17.54 9.55 17.04
C GLU A 139 17.85 9.99 15.61
N LEU A 140 17.62 11.27 15.27
CA LEU A 140 18.03 11.79 13.96
C LEU A 140 19.52 11.58 13.71
N ARG A 141 20.38 11.89 14.69
CA ARG A 141 21.84 11.70 14.57
C ARG A 141 22.22 10.24 14.38
N ARG A 142 21.60 9.31 15.12
CA ARG A 142 21.79 7.86 14.92
C ARG A 142 21.43 7.45 13.50
N GLN A 143 20.30 7.92 12.99
CA GLN A 143 19.86 7.60 11.62
C GLN A 143 20.83 8.16 10.56
N LEU A 144 21.29 9.41 10.72
CA LEU A 144 22.28 10.02 9.83
C LEU A 144 23.63 9.26 9.84
N ALA A 145 24.07 8.79 11.01
CA ALA A 145 25.26 7.96 11.14
C ALA A 145 25.08 6.59 10.46
N ALA A 146 23.92 5.94 10.67
CA ALA A 146 23.60 4.66 10.02
C ALA A 146 23.62 4.78 8.49
N ILE A 147 22.98 5.82 7.95
CA ILE A 147 23.00 6.14 6.52
C ILE A 147 24.43 6.32 6.02
N THR A 148 25.25 7.08 6.75
CA THR A 148 26.64 7.34 6.36
C THR A 148 27.50 6.08 6.37
N SER A 149 27.19 5.13 7.25
CA SER A 149 27.88 3.83 7.32
C SER A 149 27.50 2.85 6.23
N ALA A 150 26.43 3.13 5.46
CA ALA A 150 25.84 2.17 4.54
C ALA A 150 26.63 2.02 3.23
N ASP A 151 26.53 0.84 2.60
CA ASP A 151 27.21 0.55 1.34
C ASP A 151 26.68 1.41 0.17
N GLU A 152 25.37 1.69 0.17
CA GLU A 152 24.69 2.55 -0.80
C GLU A 152 23.88 3.67 -0.10
N PRO A 153 24.54 4.71 0.44
CA PRO A 153 23.90 5.71 1.27
C PRO A 153 22.90 6.56 0.50
N GLY A 154 23.10 6.77 -0.81
CA GLY A 154 22.19 7.52 -1.68
C GLY A 154 20.82 6.87 -1.82
N GLY A 155 20.78 5.54 -1.98
CA GLY A 155 19.52 4.79 -2.07
C GLY A 155 18.71 4.91 -0.78
N LEU A 156 19.35 4.71 0.37
CA LEU A 156 18.68 4.83 1.67
C LEU A 156 18.17 6.25 1.91
N ARG A 157 18.96 7.30 1.62
CA ARG A 157 18.46 8.69 1.75
C ARG A 157 17.21 8.94 0.91
N LEU A 158 17.18 8.43 -0.32
CA LEU A 158 16.01 8.55 -1.19
C LEU A 158 14.81 7.79 -0.61
N LEU A 159 15.01 6.55 -0.16
CA LEU A 159 13.97 5.73 0.45
C LEU A 159 13.35 6.42 1.67
N LEU A 160 14.17 6.92 2.59
CA LEU A 160 13.71 7.58 3.81
C LEU A 160 12.96 8.89 3.51
N ALA A 161 13.45 9.66 2.53
CA ALA A 161 12.76 10.85 2.08
C ALA A 161 11.41 10.53 1.42
N ALA A 162 11.35 9.47 0.61
CA ALA A 162 10.14 9.04 -0.07
C ALA A 162 9.11 8.47 0.92
N GLU A 163 9.53 7.69 1.91
CA GLU A 163 8.67 7.17 2.98
C GLU A 163 8.10 8.32 3.85
N SER A 164 8.95 9.29 4.21
CA SER A 164 8.53 10.48 4.96
C SER A 164 7.54 11.33 4.17
N ALA A 165 7.77 11.52 2.86
CA ALA A 165 6.81 12.18 1.98
C ALA A 165 5.49 11.39 1.89
N GLY A 166 5.56 10.06 1.86
CA GLY A 166 4.41 9.18 1.95
C GLY A 166 3.58 9.41 3.22
N ALA A 167 4.22 9.62 4.37
CA ALA A 167 3.54 9.94 5.62
C ALA A 167 2.79 11.29 5.56
N LEU A 168 3.38 12.31 4.95
CA LEU A 168 2.69 13.57 4.68
C LEU A 168 1.47 13.33 3.78
N ILE A 169 1.62 12.60 2.68
CA ILE A 169 0.55 12.32 1.71
C ILE A 169 -0.60 11.55 2.36
N ALA A 170 -0.31 10.55 3.18
CA ALA A 170 -1.32 9.79 3.92
C ALA A 170 -2.17 10.70 4.82
N ALA A 171 -1.53 11.61 5.56
CA ALA A 171 -2.22 12.58 6.40
C ALA A 171 -3.03 13.59 5.57
N GLU A 172 -2.49 14.07 4.44
CA GLU A 172 -3.19 14.98 3.52
C GLU A 172 -4.43 14.32 2.91
N MET A 173 -4.33 13.07 2.43
CA MET A 173 -5.47 12.33 1.88
C MET A 173 -6.56 12.07 2.91
N ARG A 174 -6.18 11.74 4.16
CA ARG A 174 -7.14 11.58 5.26
C ARG A 174 -7.84 12.90 5.58
N PHE A 175 -7.09 14.00 5.57
CA PHE A 175 -7.58 15.34 5.89
C PHE A 175 -8.43 15.95 4.77
N ALA A 176 -8.10 15.74 3.50
CA ALA A 176 -8.93 16.17 2.38
C ALA A 176 -10.17 15.27 2.23
N GLY A 177 -9.95 13.95 2.33
CA GLY A 177 -10.95 12.92 2.09
C GLY A 177 -11.26 12.73 0.60
N LEU A 178 -11.58 11.51 0.22
CA LEU A 178 -12.06 11.19 -1.13
C LEU A 178 -13.50 11.68 -1.30
N PRO A 179 -13.81 12.53 -2.30
CA PRO A 179 -15.18 12.93 -2.60
C PRO A 179 -16.12 11.74 -2.78
N TRP A 180 -17.20 11.71 -1.99
CA TRP A 180 -18.10 10.56 -1.90
C TRP A 180 -19.57 10.99 -1.78
N SER A 181 -20.43 10.39 -2.60
CA SER A 181 -21.87 10.58 -2.57
C SER A 181 -22.58 9.38 -1.91
N SER A 182 -23.00 9.56 -0.66
CA SER A 182 -23.77 8.53 0.08
C SER A 182 -25.09 8.19 -0.58
N ALA A 183 -25.75 9.14 -1.26
CA ALA A 183 -27.01 8.89 -1.97
C ALA A 183 -26.84 7.93 -3.16
N VAL A 184 -25.80 8.16 -3.98
CA VAL A 184 -25.42 7.26 -5.09
C VAL A 184 -25.01 5.88 -4.55
N HIS A 185 -24.27 5.85 -3.45
CA HIS A 185 -23.88 4.59 -2.81
C HIS A 185 -25.10 3.79 -2.31
N ASP A 186 -26.02 4.45 -1.59
CA ASP A 186 -27.26 3.86 -1.09
C ASP A 186 -28.15 3.35 -2.23
N THR A 187 -28.24 4.11 -3.33
CA THR A 187 -28.97 3.70 -4.54
C THR A 187 -28.36 2.43 -5.13
N ALA A 188 -27.03 2.39 -5.31
CA ALA A 188 -26.34 1.23 -5.86
C ALA A 188 -26.51 -0.04 -4.98
N LEU A 189 -26.45 0.12 -3.65
CA LEU A 189 -26.70 -0.99 -2.72
C LEU A 189 -28.16 -1.43 -2.78
N THR A 190 -29.11 -0.49 -2.80
CA THR A 190 -30.55 -0.78 -2.85
C THR A 190 -30.93 -1.53 -4.13
N GLU A 191 -30.36 -1.13 -5.27
CA GLU A 191 -30.56 -1.81 -6.56
C GLU A 191 -30.01 -3.24 -6.55
N LEU A 192 -28.90 -3.50 -5.85
CA LEU A 192 -28.23 -4.80 -5.83
C LEU A 192 -28.76 -5.76 -4.75
N LEU A 193 -29.17 -5.23 -3.59
CA LEU A 193 -29.50 -6.00 -2.39
C LEU A 193 -30.99 -5.95 -2.01
N GLY A 194 -31.73 -4.96 -2.53
CA GLY A 194 -33.08 -4.60 -2.08
C GLY A 194 -33.04 -3.46 -1.03
N PRO A 195 -34.20 -3.06 -0.50
CA PRO A 195 -34.29 -1.96 0.47
C PRO A 195 -33.32 -2.13 1.65
N ARG A 196 -32.77 -1.00 2.12
CA ARG A 196 -31.90 -0.99 3.30
C ARG A 196 -32.59 -1.63 4.50
N VAL A 197 -31.88 -2.53 5.17
CA VAL A 197 -32.36 -3.27 6.34
C VAL A 197 -31.59 -2.88 7.59
N GLY A 198 -32.14 -3.19 8.76
CA GLY A 198 -31.47 -2.98 10.05
C GLY A 198 -30.27 -3.93 10.26
N PRO A 199 -29.40 -3.66 11.26
CA PRO A 199 -28.27 -4.52 11.58
C PRO A 199 -28.70 -5.98 11.84
N GLY A 200 -27.90 -6.93 11.36
CA GLY A 200 -28.16 -8.37 11.52
C GLY A 200 -29.27 -8.94 10.63
N VAL A 201 -29.99 -8.13 9.86
CA VAL A 201 -31.03 -8.59 8.94
C VAL A 201 -30.43 -8.84 7.56
N ARG A 202 -30.74 -9.99 6.96
CA ARG A 202 -30.31 -10.32 5.59
C ARG A 202 -31.14 -9.51 4.58
N PRO A 203 -30.52 -8.81 3.60
CA PRO A 203 -31.25 -8.11 2.56
C PRO A 203 -32.12 -9.03 1.70
N GLN A 204 -33.22 -8.49 1.17
CA GLN A 204 -34.24 -9.26 0.45
C GLN A 204 -33.68 -10.16 -0.66
N ARG A 205 -32.80 -9.61 -1.53
CA ARG A 205 -32.22 -10.41 -2.63
C ARG A 205 -31.32 -11.53 -2.14
N MET A 206 -30.58 -11.28 -1.06
CA MET A 206 -29.76 -12.32 -0.45
C MET A 206 -30.63 -13.40 0.22
N GLU A 207 -31.77 -13.06 0.82
CA GLU A 207 -32.70 -14.05 1.39
C GLU A 207 -33.35 -14.93 0.32
N VAL A 208 -33.70 -14.35 -0.83
CA VAL A 208 -34.17 -15.12 -1.99
C VAL A 208 -33.10 -16.13 -2.46
N LEU A 209 -31.85 -15.70 -2.58
CA LEU A 209 -30.74 -16.58 -2.94
C LEU A 209 -30.48 -17.64 -1.87
N ALA A 210 -30.52 -17.29 -0.59
CA ALA A 210 -30.38 -18.22 0.52
C ALA A 210 -31.45 -19.32 0.47
N SER A 211 -32.70 -18.94 0.21
CA SER A 211 -33.82 -19.88 0.07
C SER A 211 -33.65 -20.81 -1.12
N ALA A 212 -33.19 -20.28 -2.27
CA ALA A 212 -32.88 -21.09 -3.45
C ALA A 212 -31.72 -22.08 -3.18
N ILE A 213 -30.68 -21.65 -2.47
CA ILE A 213 -29.55 -22.51 -2.09
C ILE A 213 -30.02 -23.64 -1.17
N ARG A 214 -30.81 -23.32 -0.13
CA ARG A 214 -31.39 -24.29 0.81
C ARG A 214 -32.28 -25.32 0.10
N ALA A 215 -33.14 -24.87 -0.79
CA ALA A 215 -34.01 -25.74 -1.58
C ALA A 215 -33.20 -26.65 -2.51
N THR A 216 -32.17 -26.11 -3.19
CA THR A 216 -31.34 -26.86 -4.15
C THR A 216 -30.46 -27.91 -3.47
N LEU A 217 -30.03 -27.66 -2.23
CA LEU A 217 -29.22 -28.60 -1.44
C LEU A 217 -30.04 -29.47 -0.49
N GLU A 218 -31.37 -29.33 -0.53
CA GLU A 218 -32.32 -30.02 0.36
C GLU A 218 -31.96 -29.87 1.85
N ASP A 219 -31.44 -28.70 2.24
CA ASP A 219 -31.01 -28.39 3.60
C ASP A 219 -31.68 -27.08 4.08
N PRO A 220 -32.84 -27.16 4.77
CA PRO A 220 -33.56 -25.98 5.26
C PRO A 220 -32.81 -25.15 6.31
N LEU A 221 -31.85 -25.76 7.02
CA LEU A 221 -31.12 -25.13 8.12
C LEU A 221 -29.76 -24.57 7.68
N LEU A 222 -29.36 -24.79 6.43
CA LEU A 222 -28.10 -24.30 5.89
C LEU A 222 -27.97 -22.77 6.07
N ASN A 223 -26.86 -22.36 6.67
CA ASN A 223 -26.41 -20.98 6.71
C ASN A 223 -25.44 -20.70 5.53
N PRO A 224 -25.85 -19.96 4.48
CA PRO A 224 -24.99 -19.68 3.34
C PRO A 224 -23.83 -18.71 3.65
N ASP A 225 -23.88 -18.02 4.79
CA ASP A 225 -22.80 -17.15 5.26
C ASP A 225 -21.63 -17.95 5.88
N SER A 226 -21.85 -19.21 6.24
CA SER A 226 -20.84 -20.10 6.83
C SER A 226 -20.17 -20.97 5.76
N PRO A 227 -18.87 -20.73 5.43
CA PRO A 227 -18.16 -21.56 4.45
C PRO A 227 -18.12 -23.04 4.83
N GLN A 228 -18.09 -23.34 6.14
CA GLN A 228 -18.07 -24.70 6.67
C GLN A 228 -19.41 -25.42 6.47
N ASP A 229 -20.53 -24.72 6.69
CA ASP A 229 -21.86 -25.31 6.48
C ASP A 229 -22.13 -25.54 5.00
N VAL A 230 -21.74 -24.58 4.14
CA VAL A 230 -21.81 -24.73 2.68
C VAL A 230 -20.98 -25.92 2.21
N LEU A 231 -19.74 -26.06 2.69
CA LEU A 231 -18.87 -27.18 2.33
C LEU A 231 -19.48 -28.53 2.77
N ARG A 232 -20.04 -28.58 3.99
CA ARG A 232 -20.71 -29.78 4.52
C ARG A 232 -21.97 -30.13 3.72
N ALA A 233 -22.74 -29.14 3.27
CA ALA A 233 -23.92 -29.36 2.44
C ALA A 233 -23.56 -29.84 1.03
N LEU A 234 -22.56 -29.24 0.38
CA LEU A 234 -22.05 -29.68 -0.93
C LEU A 234 -21.53 -31.13 -0.88
N ARG A 235 -20.77 -31.49 0.15
CA ARG A 235 -20.27 -32.87 0.30
C ARG A 235 -21.40 -33.89 0.51
N ARG A 236 -22.50 -33.50 1.15
CA ARG A 236 -23.68 -34.36 1.33
C ARG A 236 -24.39 -34.65 0.01
N THR A 237 -24.32 -33.76 -0.98
CA THR A 237 -24.86 -34.01 -2.33
C THR A 237 -23.91 -34.81 -3.23
N GLY A 238 -22.77 -35.27 -2.69
CA GLY A 238 -21.76 -36.02 -3.43
C GLY A 238 -20.73 -35.16 -4.18
N ALA A 239 -20.78 -33.82 -4.02
CA ALA A 239 -19.77 -32.95 -4.61
C ALA A 239 -18.43 -33.05 -3.86
N MET A 240 -17.38 -33.45 -4.57
CA MET A 240 -16.01 -33.53 -4.04
C MET A 240 -15.33 -32.17 -4.15
N VAL A 241 -15.51 -31.34 -3.10
CA VAL A 241 -14.80 -30.07 -2.95
C VAL A 241 -14.04 -29.99 -1.63
N ASP A 242 -12.88 -29.36 -1.70
CA ASP A 242 -11.98 -29.02 -0.61
C ASP A 242 -12.21 -27.60 -0.10
N SER A 243 -12.73 -26.71 -0.96
CA SER A 243 -13.06 -25.34 -0.57
C SER A 243 -14.30 -24.78 -1.26
N THR A 244 -14.76 -23.63 -0.76
CA THR A 244 -15.84 -22.85 -1.40
C THR A 244 -15.28 -21.72 -2.28
N ARG A 245 -14.02 -21.81 -2.73
CA ARG A 245 -13.43 -20.79 -3.60
C ARG A 245 -14.14 -20.77 -4.95
N ALA A 246 -14.26 -19.58 -5.55
CA ALA A 246 -15.08 -19.39 -6.74
C ALA A 246 -14.59 -20.20 -7.96
N TRP A 247 -13.29 -20.48 -8.10
CA TRP A 247 -12.78 -21.28 -9.20
C TRP A 247 -13.18 -22.75 -9.05
N GLU A 248 -13.02 -23.31 -7.85
CA GLU A 248 -13.37 -24.70 -7.55
C GLU A 248 -14.88 -24.92 -7.63
N LEU A 249 -15.68 -23.97 -7.11
CA LEU A 249 -17.13 -24.01 -7.27
C LEU A 249 -17.57 -23.98 -8.75
N ARG A 250 -16.82 -23.33 -9.65
CA ARG A 250 -17.15 -23.29 -11.08
C ARG A 250 -16.82 -24.60 -11.81
N GLU A 251 -15.97 -25.45 -11.24
CA GLU A 251 -15.68 -26.77 -11.79
C GLU A 251 -16.79 -27.78 -11.48
N LEU A 252 -17.68 -27.46 -10.54
CA LEU A 252 -18.84 -28.26 -10.23
C LEU A 252 -19.97 -28.04 -11.24
N ASP A 253 -20.42 -29.14 -11.84
CA ASP A 253 -21.69 -29.19 -12.57
C ASP A 253 -22.85 -29.42 -11.58
N HIS A 254 -23.23 -28.38 -10.84
CA HIS A 254 -24.31 -28.45 -9.85
C HIS A 254 -25.19 -27.18 -9.90
N PRO A 255 -26.54 -27.31 -9.88
CA PRO A 255 -27.46 -26.16 -10.03
C PRO A 255 -27.36 -25.12 -8.91
N VAL A 256 -26.78 -25.49 -7.76
CA VAL A 256 -26.53 -24.55 -6.64
C VAL A 256 -25.41 -23.54 -6.93
N VAL A 257 -24.53 -23.82 -7.90
CA VAL A 257 -23.31 -23.03 -8.11
C VAL A 257 -23.62 -21.58 -8.48
N PRO A 258 -24.48 -21.28 -9.49
CA PRO A 258 -24.81 -19.89 -9.82
C PRO A 258 -25.39 -19.08 -8.65
N PRO A 259 -26.44 -19.53 -7.92
CA PRO A 259 -26.97 -18.75 -6.79
C PRO A 259 -25.97 -18.63 -5.64
N LEU A 260 -25.14 -19.65 -5.38
CA LEU A 260 -24.10 -19.58 -4.35
C LEU A 260 -23.01 -18.56 -4.71
N LEU A 261 -22.55 -18.51 -5.96
CA LEU A 261 -21.56 -17.52 -6.40
C LEU A 261 -22.10 -16.09 -6.31
N GLU A 262 -23.36 -15.88 -6.71
CA GLU A 262 -23.98 -14.55 -6.59
C GLU A 262 -24.21 -14.18 -5.11
N TYR A 263 -24.65 -15.12 -4.27
CA TYR A 263 -24.79 -14.91 -2.83
C TYR A 263 -23.46 -14.47 -2.21
N LYS A 264 -22.36 -15.20 -2.49
CA LYS A 264 -21.04 -14.87 -1.95
C LYS A 264 -20.52 -13.52 -2.43
N LYS A 265 -20.85 -13.12 -3.66
CA LYS A 265 -20.51 -11.80 -4.20
C LYS A 265 -21.27 -10.69 -3.47
N LEU A 266 -22.58 -10.84 -3.27
CA LEU A 266 -23.40 -9.87 -2.53
C LEU A 266 -23.05 -9.79 -1.05
N SER A 267 -22.82 -10.94 -0.41
CA SER A 267 -22.38 -11.03 1.00
C SER A 267 -21.05 -10.29 1.21
N ARG A 268 -20.07 -10.47 0.30
CA ARG A 268 -18.81 -9.73 0.35
C ARG A 268 -19.00 -8.22 0.15
N LEU A 269 -19.86 -7.81 -0.79
CA LEU A 269 -20.17 -6.40 -1.01
C LEU A 269 -20.79 -5.77 0.24
N LEU A 270 -21.78 -6.42 0.84
CA LEU A 270 -22.46 -5.96 2.05
C LEU A 270 -21.49 -5.85 3.24
N ALA A 271 -20.61 -6.84 3.41
CA ALA A 271 -19.63 -6.85 4.49
C ALA A 271 -18.54 -5.78 4.31
N ALA A 272 -18.00 -5.61 3.10
CA ALA A 272 -16.85 -4.74 2.85
C ALA A 272 -17.23 -3.28 2.58
N ASN A 273 -18.36 -3.04 1.89
CA ASN A 273 -18.78 -1.70 1.46
C ASN A 273 -20.31 -1.53 1.53
N GLY A 274 -20.99 -2.23 2.45
CA GLY A 274 -22.41 -2.05 2.67
C GLY A 274 -22.75 -0.77 3.43
N TRP A 275 -24.01 -0.66 3.85
CA TRP A 275 -24.51 0.53 4.57
C TRP A 275 -23.77 0.80 5.88
N ALA A 276 -23.46 -0.23 6.68
CA ALA A 276 -22.73 -0.06 7.93
C ALA A 276 -21.31 0.49 7.71
N TRP A 277 -20.63 0.04 6.66
CA TRP A 277 -19.34 0.59 6.26
C TRP A 277 -19.49 2.06 5.83
N MET A 278 -20.48 2.37 5.00
CA MET A 278 -20.72 3.75 4.55
C MET A 278 -20.95 4.69 5.73
N ASP A 279 -21.80 4.33 6.70
CA ASP A 279 -22.09 5.16 7.86
C ASP A 279 -20.85 5.37 8.76
N ALA A 280 -19.99 4.35 8.88
CA ALA A 280 -18.79 4.43 9.70
C ALA A 280 -17.71 5.33 9.08
N TRP A 281 -17.51 5.23 7.76
CA TRP A 281 -16.34 5.75 7.06
C TRP A 281 -16.60 7.00 6.18
N VAL A 282 -17.86 7.30 5.87
CA VAL A 282 -18.25 8.45 5.05
C VAL A 282 -18.95 9.51 5.91
N ARG A 283 -18.37 10.71 5.97
CA ARG A 283 -18.94 11.86 6.68
C ARG A 283 -18.73 13.12 5.85
N ASP A 284 -19.71 14.02 5.85
CA ASP A 284 -19.66 15.30 5.15
C ASP A 284 -19.29 15.17 3.65
N GLY A 285 -19.83 14.14 2.99
CA GLY A 285 -19.58 13.89 1.55
C GLY A 285 -18.13 13.45 1.25
N ARG A 286 -17.42 12.93 2.26
CA ARG A 286 -16.03 12.49 2.14
C ARG A 286 -15.81 11.13 2.78
N PHE A 287 -15.09 10.28 2.06
CA PHE A 287 -14.52 9.05 2.59
C PHE A 287 -13.08 9.31 3.06
N ARG A 288 -12.82 9.12 4.36
CA ARG A 288 -11.53 9.48 4.99
C ARG A 288 -10.77 8.24 5.40
N ALA A 289 -10.11 7.61 4.43
CA ALA A 289 -9.34 6.40 4.67
C ALA A 289 -8.16 6.64 5.64
N GLU A 290 -7.90 5.67 6.50
CA GLU A 290 -6.74 5.64 7.38
C GLU A 290 -5.63 4.81 6.77
N TYR A 291 -4.72 5.49 6.08
CA TYR A 291 -3.53 4.89 5.49
C TYR A 291 -2.43 4.66 6.53
N LEU A 292 -1.76 3.52 6.43
CA LEU A 292 -0.58 3.16 7.21
C LEU A 292 0.63 3.03 6.27
N PRO A 293 1.37 4.13 6.03
CA PRO A 293 2.66 4.10 5.34
C PRO A 293 3.62 3.10 5.97
N GLY A 294 4.37 2.37 5.15
CA GLY A 294 5.26 1.30 5.62
C GLY A 294 4.56 0.17 6.39
N GLY A 295 3.23 0.02 6.28
CA GLY A 295 2.43 -0.88 7.11
C GLY A 295 2.65 -2.37 6.87
N VAL A 296 3.25 -2.75 5.73
CA VAL A 296 3.70 -4.13 5.49
C VAL A 296 5.19 -4.17 5.21
N VAL A 297 5.78 -5.37 5.33
CA VAL A 297 7.23 -5.57 5.25
C VAL A 297 7.86 -5.15 3.92
N THR A 298 7.11 -5.22 2.81
CA THR A 298 7.54 -4.74 1.49
C THR A 298 7.51 -3.22 1.36
N GLY A 299 7.10 -2.47 2.39
CA GLY A 299 6.92 -1.02 2.32
C GLY A 299 5.62 -0.58 1.64
N ARG A 300 4.78 -1.52 1.18
CA ARG A 300 3.42 -1.16 0.72
C ARG A 300 2.62 -0.57 1.88
N TRP A 301 1.69 0.30 1.54
CA TRP A 301 0.79 0.88 2.51
C TRP A 301 -0.28 -0.14 2.89
N ALA A 302 -0.60 -0.18 4.18
CA ALA A 302 -1.79 -0.85 4.69
C ALA A 302 -2.89 0.19 4.95
N ALA A 303 -4.07 -0.26 5.36
CA ALA A 303 -5.15 0.60 5.81
C ALA A 303 -5.89 -0.01 6.99
N ARG A 304 -6.41 0.83 7.89
CA ARG A 304 -7.29 0.38 8.97
C ARG A 304 -8.73 0.27 8.49
N GLY A 305 -9.45 -0.71 9.04
CA GLY A 305 -10.90 -0.87 8.81
C GLY A 305 -11.33 -1.91 7.77
N GLY A 306 -10.41 -2.74 7.23
CA GLY A 306 -10.72 -3.93 6.41
C GLY A 306 -11.44 -3.65 5.09
N GLY A 307 -10.74 -3.74 3.95
CA GLY A 307 -11.37 -3.54 2.62
C GLY A 307 -11.71 -2.09 2.26
N VAL A 308 -11.53 -1.15 3.20
CA VAL A 308 -11.69 0.31 3.09
C VAL A 308 -11.11 0.88 1.78
N LEU A 309 -9.96 0.39 1.33
CA LEU A 309 -9.35 0.87 0.08
C LEU A 309 -9.75 0.11 -1.18
N GLN A 310 -10.20 -1.14 -1.10
CA GLN A 310 -10.54 -1.89 -2.31
C GLN A 310 -11.98 -1.59 -2.72
N LEU A 311 -12.17 -0.53 -3.50
CA LEU A 311 -13.49 -0.10 -3.95
C LEU A 311 -14.04 -1.02 -5.06
N PRO A 312 -15.09 -1.84 -4.79
CA PRO A 312 -15.66 -2.74 -5.78
C PRO A 312 -16.38 -1.95 -6.87
N LYS A 313 -16.38 -2.46 -8.12
CA LYS A 313 -16.95 -1.77 -9.30
C LYS A 313 -18.35 -1.22 -9.05
N GLN A 314 -19.15 -1.96 -8.29
CA GLN A 314 -20.54 -1.67 -7.93
C GLN A 314 -20.73 -0.32 -7.22
N VAL A 315 -19.73 0.14 -6.46
CA VAL A 315 -19.84 1.38 -5.65
C VAL A 315 -18.90 2.48 -6.12
N ARG A 316 -18.09 2.24 -7.17
CA ARG A 316 -17.13 3.23 -7.68
C ARG A 316 -17.80 4.50 -8.20
N SER A 317 -19.06 4.44 -8.65
CA SER A 317 -19.82 5.63 -9.05
C SER A 317 -20.14 6.57 -7.87
N ALA A 318 -20.06 6.08 -6.62
CA ALA A 318 -20.23 6.91 -5.44
C ALA A 318 -19.02 7.83 -5.21
N VAL A 319 -17.83 7.46 -5.70
CA VAL A 319 -16.67 8.36 -5.72
C VAL A 319 -16.87 9.35 -6.86
N ARG A 320 -17.28 10.57 -6.52
CA ARG A 320 -17.72 11.58 -7.49
C ARG A 320 -17.10 12.91 -7.15
N ALA A 321 -16.51 13.56 -8.16
CA ALA A 321 -15.95 14.90 -8.00
C ALA A 321 -17.03 15.89 -7.56
N ASP A 322 -16.62 16.86 -6.75
CA ASP A 322 -17.45 18.01 -6.44
C ASP A 322 -17.79 18.84 -7.70
N PRO A 323 -18.87 19.65 -7.67
CA PRO A 323 -19.22 20.52 -8.78
C PRO A 323 -18.06 21.46 -9.20
N GLY A 324 -17.78 21.54 -10.51
CA GLY A 324 -16.66 22.33 -11.06
C GLY A 324 -15.28 21.67 -10.92
N TRP A 325 -15.23 20.43 -10.43
CA TRP A 325 -14.01 19.65 -10.27
C TRP A 325 -14.09 18.34 -11.06
N LYS A 326 -12.92 17.72 -11.27
CA LYS A 326 -12.76 16.41 -11.91
C LYS A 326 -11.91 15.49 -11.05
N LEU A 327 -12.06 14.18 -11.27
CA LEU A 327 -11.11 13.17 -10.81
C LEU A 327 -10.16 12.84 -11.95
N VAL A 328 -8.86 13.00 -11.73
CA VAL A 328 -7.82 12.48 -12.63
C VAL A 328 -7.28 11.20 -12.01
N VAL A 329 -7.64 10.07 -12.62
CA VAL A 329 -7.32 8.73 -12.15
C VAL A 329 -6.15 8.21 -12.99
N ALA A 330 -5.10 7.72 -12.34
CA ALA A 330 -3.94 7.14 -13.03
C ALA A 330 -3.57 5.78 -12.45
N ASP A 331 -3.36 4.80 -13.33
CA ASP A 331 -2.98 3.42 -13.00
C ASP A 331 -1.68 3.07 -13.75
N ALA A 332 -0.65 2.65 -13.01
CA ALA A 332 0.65 2.32 -13.60
C ALA A 332 0.62 0.94 -14.28
N ALA A 333 0.70 0.93 -15.60
CA ALA A 333 0.48 -0.26 -16.40
C ALA A 333 1.61 -1.29 -16.23
N GLN A 334 1.29 -2.45 -15.63
CA GLN A 334 2.21 -3.57 -15.42
C GLN A 334 3.49 -3.15 -14.67
N LEU A 335 3.33 -2.41 -13.56
CA LEU A 335 4.43 -1.88 -12.77
C LEU A 335 5.47 -2.93 -12.37
N GLU A 336 5.06 -4.06 -11.79
CA GLU A 336 5.99 -5.07 -11.28
C GLU A 336 6.90 -5.70 -12.35
N PRO A 337 6.42 -6.16 -13.53
CA PRO A 337 7.29 -6.57 -14.62
C PRO A 337 8.30 -5.50 -15.06
N ARG A 338 7.88 -4.23 -15.13
CA ARG A 338 8.76 -3.12 -15.51
C ARG A 338 9.85 -2.88 -14.47
N VAL A 339 9.48 -2.91 -13.20
CA VAL A 339 10.43 -2.88 -12.08
C VAL A 339 11.42 -4.03 -12.17
N LEU A 340 10.97 -5.26 -12.49
CA LEU A 340 11.87 -6.40 -12.67
C LEU A 340 12.86 -6.19 -13.83
N ALA A 341 12.42 -5.62 -14.96
CA ALA A 341 13.31 -5.29 -16.06
C ALA A 341 14.41 -4.28 -15.62
N GLY A 342 14.01 -3.25 -14.85
CA GLY A 342 14.95 -2.27 -14.27
C GLY A 342 15.91 -2.87 -13.25
N LEU A 343 15.44 -3.73 -12.35
CA LEU A 343 16.24 -4.38 -11.31
C LEU A 343 17.29 -5.34 -11.89
N SER A 344 16.88 -6.14 -12.89
CA SER A 344 17.75 -7.14 -13.51
C SER A 344 18.69 -6.57 -14.57
N GLY A 345 18.39 -5.37 -15.08
CA GLY A 345 19.06 -4.79 -16.23
C GLY A 345 18.82 -5.58 -17.52
N ASP A 346 17.70 -6.30 -17.62
CA ASP A 346 17.36 -7.10 -18.80
C ASP A 346 16.81 -6.19 -19.91
N THR A 347 17.67 -5.80 -20.83
CA THR A 347 17.32 -4.86 -21.91
C THR A 347 16.34 -5.45 -22.92
N ALA A 348 16.31 -6.78 -23.09
CA ALA A 348 15.33 -7.44 -23.94
C ALA A 348 13.92 -7.34 -23.34
N MET A 349 13.81 -7.54 -22.02
CA MET A 349 12.54 -7.37 -21.30
C MET A 349 12.09 -5.90 -21.30
N ALA A 350 13.01 -4.97 -21.08
CA ALA A 350 12.71 -3.54 -21.10
C ALA A 350 12.22 -3.09 -22.50
N SER A 351 12.93 -3.51 -23.56
CA SER A 351 12.55 -3.24 -24.96
C SER A 351 11.18 -3.82 -25.31
N ALA A 352 10.85 -5.02 -24.83
CA ALA A 352 9.54 -5.62 -25.06
C ALA A 352 8.40 -4.76 -24.51
N GLY A 353 8.59 -4.11 -23.35
CA GLY A 353 7.57 -3.25 -22.75
C GLY A 353 7.57 -1.79 -23.21
N HIS A 354 8.55 -1.36 -24.01
CA HIS A 354 8.76 0.06 -24.30
C HIS A 354 7.64 0.65 -25.17
N GLY A 355 6.92 1.64 -24.64
CA GLY A 355 5.86 2.36 -25.34
C GLY A 355 4.61 1.53 -25.66
N VAL A 356 4.52 0.29 -25.17
CA VAL A 356 3.45 -0.66 -25.47
C VAL A 356 3.02 -1.46 -24.23
N ASP A 357 1.92 -2.21 -24.33
CA ASP A 357 1.54 -3.20 -23.31
C ASP A 357 2.64 -4.26 -23.17
N MET A 358 3.17 -4.43 -21.95
CA MET A 358 4.28 -5.33 -21.65
C MET A 358 4.00 -6.77 -22.14
N TYR A 359 2.78 -7.26 -21.93
CA TYR A 359 2.42 -8.62 -22.29
C TYR A 359 2.26 -8.80 -23.80
N ALA A 360 1.71 -7.81 -24.50
CA ALA A 360 1.68 -7.79 -25.96
C ALA A 360 3.11 -7.75 -26.54
N GLY A 361 4.00 -6.97 -25.93
CA GLY A 361 5.42 -6.92 -26.28
C GLY A 361 6.14 -8.26 -26.13
N ILE A 362 5.90 -8.98 -25.03
CA ILE A 362 6.44 -10.33 -24.80
C ILE A 362 5.98 -11.32 -25.90
N VAL A 363 4.73 -11.19 -26.36
CA VAL A 363 4.20 -11.98 -27.49
C VAL A 363 4.87 -11.58 -28.80
N ALA A 364 4.99 -10.28 -29.08
CA ALA A 364 5.64 -9.78 -30.29
C ALA A 364 7.12 -10.18 -30.39
N ALA A 365 7.81 -10.28 -29.24
CA ALA A 365 9.17 -10.80 -29.15
C ALA A 365 9.27 -12.33 -29.36
N GLY A 366 8.14 -13.03 -29.50
CA GLY A 366 8.09 -14.48 -29.74
C GLY A 366 8.37 -15.33 -28.50
N ALA A 367 8.34 -14.76 -27.30
CA ALA A 367 8.61 -15.50 -26.06
C ALA A 367 7.44 -16.44 -25.69
N VAL A 368 6.21 -16.05 -26.01
CA VAL A 368 4.97 -16.80 -25.73
C VAL A 368 3.90 -16.52 -26.78
N ASP A 369 2.89 -17.39 -26.86
CA ASP A 369 1.94 -17.41 -27.98
C ASP A 369 0.78 -16.40 -27.84
N THR A 370 0.40 -16.04 -26.61
CA THR A 370 -0.75 -15.16 -26.34
C THR A 370 -0.47 -14.20 -25.18
N ARG A 371 -1.19 -13.06 -25.14
CA ARG A 371 -1.09 -12.10 -24.04
C ARG A 371 -1.43 -12.73 -22.68
N GLN A 372 -2.40 -13.63 -22.66
CA GLN A 372 -2.77 -14.37 -21.45
C GLN A 372 -1.63 -15.29 -21.00
N HIS A 373 -1.00 -16.02 -21.92
CA HIS A 373 0.20 -16.84 -21.60
C HIS A 373 1.35 -15.96 -21.10
N ALA A 374 1.61 -14.80 -21.71
CA ALA A 374 2.62 -13.85 -21.24
C ALA A 374 2.36 -13.42 -19.79
N LYS A 375 1.11 -13.05 -19.48
CA LYS A 375 0.71 -12.65 -18.14
C LYS A 375 0.88 -13.79 -17.13
N ILE A 376 0.38 -14.97 -17.44
CA ILE A 376 0.47 -16.15 -16.56
C ILE A 376 1.94 -16.52 -16.30
N ALA A 377 2.75 -16.58 -17.36
CA ALA A 377 4.17 -16.94 -17.25
C ALA A 377 4.95 -15.90 -16.43
N MET A 378 4.74 -14.60 -16.69
CA MET A 378 5.45 -13.53 -15.98
C MET A 378 5.05 -13.45 -14.50
N LEU A 379 3.76 -13.52 -14.19
CA LEU A 379 3.30 -13.55 -12.80
C LEU A 379 3.79 -14.83 -12.09
N GLY A 380 3.84 -15.96 -12.79
CA GLY A 380 4.40 -17.19 -12.26
C GLY A 380 5.90 -17.11 -11.99
N ALA A 381 6.65 -16.42 -12.85
CA ALA A 381 8.08 -16.18 -12.68
C ALA A 381 8.35 -15.33 -11.44
N MET A 382 7.63 -14.20 -11.31
CA MET A 382 7.77 -13.28 -10.20
C MET A 382 7.28 -13.88 -8.88
N TYR A 383 6.15 -14.62 -8.90
CA TYR A 383 5.52 -15.14 -7.68
C TYR A 383 5.85 -16.59 -7.30
N GLY A 384 6.66 -17.26 -8.11
CA GLY A 384 7.09 -18.63 -7.84
C GLY A 384 6.01 -19.69 -8.03
N ALA A 385 5.09 -19.49 -8.97
CA ALA A 385 4.13 -20.53 -9.35
C ALA A 385 4.83 -21.62 -10.18
N THR A 386 5.11 -22.78 -9.55
CA THR A 386 5.87 -23.90 -10.13
C THR A 386 5.00 -25.02 -10.71
N SER A 387 3.68 -24.83 -10.79
CA SER A 387 2.74 -25.82 -11.32
C SER A 387 1.90 -25.28 -12.48
N GLY A 388 1.23 -26.19 -13.19
CA GLY A 388 0.28 -25.85 -14.24
C GLY A 388 0.92 -25.15 -15.45
N GLU A 389 0.14 -24.27 -16.08
CA GLU A 389 0.51 -23.59 -17.32
C GLU A 389 1.72 -22.65 -17.17
N SER A 390 1.86 -22.01 -16.00
CA SER A 390 3.04 -21.18 -15.66
C SER A 390 4.35 -21.98 -15.79
N ALA A 391 4.39 -23.19 -15.22
CA ALA A 391 5.59 -24.03 -15.25
C ALA A 391 5.97 -24.46 -16.67
N ARG A 392 4.97 -24.73 -17.53
CA ARG A 392 5.19 -25.09 -18.94
C ARG A 392 5.80 -23.94 -19.74
N LEU A 393 5.42 -22.70 -19.43
CA LEU A 393 5.88 -21.51 -20.16
C LEU A 393 7.23 -20.97 -19.65
N MET A 394 7.63 -21.32 -18.42
CA MET A 394 8.84 -20.81 -17.77
C MET A 394 10.13 -20.98 -18.60
N PRO A 395 10.41 -22.14 -19.24
CA PRO A 395 11.65 -22.31 -20.01
C PRO A 395 11.76 -21.37 -21.21
N ARG A 396 10.62 -21.00 -21.83
CA ARG A 396 10.61 -20.03 -22.93
C ARG A 396 10.91 -18.63 -22.41
N LEU A 397 10.29 -18.24 -21.30
CA LEU A 397 10.50 -16.95 -20.67
C LEU A 397 11.95 -16.77 -20.17
N ALA A 398 12.53 -17.82 -19.56
CA ALA A 398 13.93 -17.82 -19.12
C ALA A 398 14.94 -17.70 -20.27
N ARG A 399 14.60 -18.21 -21.45
CA ARG A 399 15.41 -18.03 -22.65
C ARG A 399 15.31 -16.60 -23.20
N ALA A 400 14.12 -16.02 -23.17
CA ALA A 400 13.87 -14.67 -23.67
C ALA A 400 14.47 -13.59 -22.76
N TYR A 401 14.34 -13.76 -21.44
CA TYR A 401 14.71 -12.76 -20.41
C TYR A 401 15.58 -13.39 -19.31
N PRO A 402 16.79 -13.86 -19.66
CA PRO A 402 17.62 -14.64 -18.75
C PRO A 402 18.05 -13.86 -17.50
N ARG A 403 18.29 -12.54 -17.61
CA ARG A 403 18.72 -11.73 -16.47
C ARG A 403 17.56 -11.50 -15.50
N ALA A 404 16.37 -11.25 -16.02
CA ALA A 404 15.16 -11.09 -15.22
C ALA A 404 14.86 -12.35 -14.41
N ILE A 405 14.88 -13.52 -15.05
CA ILE A 405 14.64 -14.80 -14.36
C ILE A 405 15.75 -15.13 -13.35
N ALA A 406 17.02 -14.93 -13.73
CA ALA A 406 18.14 -15.16 -12.82
C ALA A 406 18.07 -14.26 -11.57
N TYR A 407 17.61 -13.02 -11.70
CA TYR A 407 17.45 -12.09 -10.58
C TYR A 407 16.47 -12.63 -9.52
N VAL A 408 15.25 -13.00 -9.94
CA VAL A 408 14.22 -13.53 -9.01
C VAL A 408 14.58 -14.91 -8.47
N GLU A 409 15.24 -15.76 -9.26
CA GLU A 409 15.76 -17.04 -8.77
C GLU A 409 16.86 -16.87 -7.72
N THR A 410 17.74 -15.87 -7.87
CA THR A 410 18.80 -15.57 -6.91
C THR A 410 18.19 -15.15 -5.58
N ALA A 411 17.18 -14.27 -5.60
CA ALA A 411 16.43 -13.88 -4.41
C ALA A 411 15.72 -15.08 -3.75
N ALA A 412 15.14 -15.98 -4.55
CA ALA A 412 14.50 -17.19 -4.04
C ALA A 412 15.50 -18.13 -3.36
N ARG A 413 16.65 -18.39 -3.98
CA ARG A 413 17.70 -19.24 -3.42
C ARG A 413 18.30 -18.66 -2.15
N ALA A 414 18.44 -17.33 -2.08
CA ALA A 414 18.86 -16.65 -0.85
C ALA A 414 17.86 -16.90 0.29
N GLY A 415 16.57 -16.74 0.01
CA GLY A 415 15.51 -17.06 0.98
C GLY A 415 15.49 -18.53 1.39
N GLU A 416 15.66 -19.47 0.47
CA GLU A 416 15.76 -20.90 0.81
C GLU A 416 16.91 -21.21 1.78
N ARG A 417 17.98 -20.41 1.78
CA ARG A 417 19.10 -20.47 2.73
C ARG A 417 18.87 -19.67 4.01
N GLY A 418 17.73 -19.01 4.15
CA GLY A 418 17.40 -18.14 5.29
C GLY A 418 18.11 -16.77 5.26
N GLU A 419 18.65 -16.37 4.10
CA GLU A 419 19.30 -15.08 3.92
C GLU A 419 18.27 -13.95 3.73
N VAL A 420 18.73 -12.72 3.96
CA VAL A 420 17.97 -11.50 3.74
C VAL A 420 18.19 -11.00 2.31
N VAL A 421 17.12 -10.50 1.69
CA VAL A 421 17.18 -9.83 0.39
C VAL A 421 16.81 -8.36 0.54
N THR A 422 17.27 -7.52 -0.39
CA THR A 422 17.09 -6.06 -0.31
C THR A 422 16.52 -5.51 -1.60
N SER A 423 15.60 -4.55 -1.50
CA SER A 423 15.01 -3.80 -2.61
C SER A 423 16.00 -2.87 -3.29
N ARG A 424 15.54 -2.12 -4.30
CA ARG A 424 16.37 -1.18 -5.07
C ARG A 424 16.99 -0.10 -4.19
N LEU A 425 16.20 0.55 -3.33
CA LEU A 425 16.65 1.69 -2.52
C LEU A 425 17.15 1.32 -1.13
N GLY A 426 16.97 0.07 -0.67
CA GLY A 426 17.63 -0.42 0.53
C GLY A 426 16.75 -0.99 1.62
N ARG A 427 15.44 -1.16 1.39
CA ARG A 427 14.56 -1.90 2.30
C ARG A 427 14.88 -3.39 2.26
N SER A 428 15.17 -3.99 3.41
CA SER A 428 15.51 -5.41 3.51
C SER A 428 14.36 -6.25 4.04
N SER A 429 14.32 -7.52 3.60
CA SER A 429 13.37 -8.51 4.09
C SER A 429 13.68 -8.87 5.55
N PRO A 430 12.71 -9.36 6.33
CA PRO A 430 12.97 -9.85 7.66
C PRO A 430 13.78 -11.16 7.55
N ARG A 431 14.41 -11.55 8.65
CA ARG A 431 14.99 -12.89 8.78
C ARG A 431 13.88 -13.92 9.04
N PRO A 432 14.06 -15.19 8.63
CA PRO A 432 13.13 -16.25 9.03
C PRO A 432 13.01 -16.33 10.55
N GLY A 433 11.78 -16.51 11.05
CA GLY A 433 11.52 -16.63 12.48
C GLY A 433 11.99 -17.96 13.09
N GLU A 434 11.97 -18.05 14.42
CA GLU A 434 12.41 -19.24 15.18
C GLU A 434 11.72 -20.54 14.77
N GLY A 435 10.44 -20.49 14.37
CA GLY A 435 9.73 -21.67 13.88
C GLY A 435 10.33 -22.26 12.60
N TRP A 436 10.77 -21.39 11.68
CA TRP A 436 11.45 -21.80 10.46
C TRP A 436 12.82 -22.40 10.81
N LEU A 437 13.60 -21.71 11.65
CA LEU A 437 14.92 -22.17 12.10
C LEU A 437 14.84 -23.53 12.81
N LYS A 438 13.84 -23.72 13.69
CA LYS A 438 13.58 -25.01 14.34
C LYS A 438 13.28 -26.10 13.33
N THR A 439 12.46 -25.82 12.32
CA THR A 439 12.14 -26.78 11.25
C THR A 439 13.41 -27.19 10.48
N GLN A 440 14.29 -26.25 10.15
CA GLN A 440 15.56 -26.57 9.47
C GLN A 440 16.53 -27.36 10.36
N ARG A 441 16.64 -26.99 11.65
CA ARG A 441 17.46 -27.71 12.64
C ARG A 441 17.00 -29.16 12.80
N GLN A 442 15.68 -29.38 12.90
CA GLN A 442 15.10 -30.72 13.03
C GLN A 442 15.39 -31.62 11.83
N ALA A 443 15.42 -31.08 10.61
CA ALA A 443 15.76 -31.86 9.42
C ALA A 443 17.26 -32.15 9.28
N SER A 444 18.11 -31.45 10.03
CA SER A 444 19.56 -31.66 10.05
C SER A 444 20.00 -32.55 11.22
N ASP A 445 19.05 -33.00 12.05
CA ASP A 445 19.29 -33.89 13.18
C ASP A 445 19.64 -35.31 12.67
N PRO A 446 20.61 -36.02 13.27
CA PRO A 446 20.90 -37.41 12.93
C PRO A 446 19.67 -38.34 12.97
N ASP A 447 18.68 -38.05 13.82
CA ASP A 447 17.44 -38.82 13.95
C ASP A 447 16.29 -38.31 13.06
N ALA A 448 16.57 -37.40 12.12
CA ALA A 448 15.56 -36.81 11.25
C ALA A 448 14.84 -37.85 10.39
N THR A 449 13.51 -37.76 10.35
CA THR A 449 12.71 -38.62 9.48
C THR A 449 12.60 -38.04 8.06
N PRO A 450 12.29 -38.87 7.04
CA PRO A 450 11.97 -38.35 5.70
C PRO A 450 10.82 -37.34 5.68
N ALA A 451 9.93 -37.35 6.69
CA ALA A 451 8.87 -36.36 6.82
C ALA A 451 9.42 -35.00 7.28
N ASP A 452 10.41 -34.99 8.17
CA ASP A 452 11.09 -33.78 8.65
C ASP A 452 11.82 -33.08 7.51
N GLU A 453 12.58 -33.83 6.70
CA GLU A 453 13.26 -33.28 5.53
C GLU A 453 12.28 -32.70 4.50
N ARG A 454 11.12 -33.34 4.29
CA ARG A 454 10.10 -32.82 3.37
C ARG A 454 9.50 -31.52 3.90
N ARG A 455 9.21 -31.44 5.20
CA ARG A 455 8.72 -30.22 5.85
C ARG A 455 9.73 -29.08 5.75
N ALA A 456 11.00 -29.34 6.05
CA ALA A 456 12.06 -28.35 5.92
C ALA A 456 12.22 -27.84 4.49
N ARG A 457 12.21 -28.74 3.50
CA ARG A 457 12.24 -28.36 2.08
C ARG A 457 11.03 -27.53 1.65
N SER A 458 9.83 -27.88 2.11
CA SER A 458 8.62 -27.08 1.82
C SER A 458 8.74 -25.69 2.44
N SER A 459 9.07 -25.62 3.73
CA SER A 459 9.21 -24.36 4.47
C SER A 459 10.31 -23.46 3.88
N ALA A 460 11.44 -24.04 3.45
CA ALA A 460 12.49 -23.31 2.75
C ALA A 460 12.00 -22.73 1.41
N ARG A 461 11.29 -23.52 0.59
CA ARG A 461 10.72 -23.03 -0.68
C ARG A 461 9.63 -21.98 -0.48
N ASP A 462 8.85 -22.08 0.59
CA ASP A 462 7.83 -21.09 0.92
C ASP A 462 8.49 -19.75 1.25
N TRP A 463 9.58 -19.78 2.03
CA TRP A 463 10.41 -18.60 2.29
C TRP A 463 11.11 -18.08 1.04
N GLY A 464 11.60 -18.97 0.16
CA GLY A 464 12.16 -18.61 -1.14
C GLY A 464 11.14 -17.91 -2.05
N ARG A 465 9.86 -18.33 -2.04
CA ARG A 465 8.79 -17.59 -2.75
C ARG A 465 8.56 -16.22 -2.13
N PHE A 466 8.59 -16.11 -0.81
CA PHE A 466 8.49 -14.82 -0.13
C PHE A 466 9.61 -13.85 -0.54
N THR A 467 10.89 -14.24 -0.46
CA THR A 467 12.01 -13.35 -0.81
C THR A 467 12.05 -13.01 -2.30
N ARG A 468 11.65 -13.96 -3.16
CA ARG A 468 11.44 -13.71 -4.59
C ARG A 468 10.44 -12.58 -4.85
N ASN A 469 9.29 -12.64 -4.18
CA ASN A 469 8.24 -11.64 -4.32
C ASN A 469 8.71 -10.29 -3.74
N PHE A 470 9.40 -10.36 -2.60
CA PHE A 470 9.86 -9.20 -1.86
C PHE A 470 10.68 -8.23 -2.72
N VAL A 471 11.69 -8.72 -3.46
CA VAL A 471 12.59 -7.83 -4.21
C VAL A 471 11.87 -7.01 -5.27
N VAL A 472 10.85 -7.58 -5.93
CA VAL A 472 10.05 -6.89 -6.95
C VAL A 472 9.00 -6.00 -6.29
N GLN A 473 8.21 -6.52 -5.36
CA GLN A 473 7.12 -5.79 -4.73
C GLN A 473 7.59 -4.61 -3.89
N SER A 474 8.72 -4.78 -3.20
CA SER A 474 9.32 -3.73 -2.39
C SER A 474 9.86 -2.61 -3.27
N SER A 475 10.60 -2.95 -4.33
CA SER A 475 11.10 -1.95 -5.29
C SER A 475 9.97 -1.25 -6.07
N ALA A 476 8.83 -1.92 -6.29
CA ALA A 476 7.63 -1.29 -6.84
C ALA A 476 6.97 -0.31 -5.86
N ALA A 477 6.95 -0.63 -4.56
CA ALA A 477 6.48 0.30 -3.53
C ALA A 477 7.39 1.53 -3.43
N GLU A 478 8.71 1.34 -3.54
CA GLU A 478 9.69 2.43 -3.60
C GLU A 478 9.48 3.36 -4.80
N TRP A 479 9.18 2.79 -5.97
CA TRP A 479 8.82 3.55 -7.16
C TRP A 479 7.55 4.38 -6.92
N ALA A 480 6.50 3.76 -6.37
CA ALA A 480 5.23 4.44 -6.09
C ALA A 480 5.40 5.58 -5.08
N LEU A 481 6.22 5.40 -4.04
CA LEU A 481 6.56 6.47 -3.09
C LEU A 481 7.27 7.64 -3.78
N CYS A 482 8.25 7.37 -4.65
CA CYS A 482 8.94 8.43 -5.40
C CYS A 482 7.97 9.14 -6.36
N TRP A 483 7.09 8.40 -7.02
CA TRP A 483 6.06 8.96 -7.91
C TRP A 483 5.12 9.89 -7.15
N MET A 484 4.59 9.44 -6.01
CA MET A 484 3.73 10.23 -5.15
C MET A 484 4.43 11.47 -4.57
N ALA A 485 5.70 11.36 -4.18
CA ALA A 485 6.48 12.49 -3.66
C ALA A 485 6.70 13.59 -4.73
N GLU A 486 7.10 13.19 -5.95
CA GLU A 486 7.24 14.09 -7.11
C GLU A 486 5.89 14.74 -7.46
N LEU A 487 4.82 13.93 -7.50
CA LEU A 487 3.46 14.39 -7.78
C LEU A 487 3.00 15.42 -6.75
N ARG A 488 3.17 15.14 -5.45
CA ARG A 488 2.79 16.06 -4.37
C ARG A 488 3.45 17.43 -4.55
N GLY A 489 4.76 17.46 -4.81
CA GLY A 489 5.51 18.70 -5.05
C GLY A 489 5.02 19.45 -6.28
N ALA A 490 4.79 18.74 -7.38
CA ALA A 490 4.33 19.33 -8.64
C ALA A 490 2.89 19.88 -8.55
N LEU A 491 1.98 19.19 -7.85
CA LEU A 491 0.61 19.68 -7.60
C LEU A 491 0.62 20.94 -6.74
N ALA A 492 1.48 21.00 -5.72
CA ALA A 492 1.61 22.19 -4.85
C ALA A 492 2.12 23.44 -5.60
N ALA A 493 2.75 23.27 -6.76
CA ALA A 493 3.22 24.37 -7.62
C ALA A 493 2.17 24.87 -8.62
N ILE A 494 0.98 24.24 -8.68
CA ILE A 494 -0.12 24.71 -9.52
C ILE A 494 -0.75 25.96 -8.84
N PRO A 495 -1.02 27.04 -9.60
CA PRO A 495 -1.73 28.21 -9.08
C PRO A 495 -3.08 27.82 -8.48
N ARG A 496 -3.48 28.53 -7.42
CA ARG A 496 -4.80 28.34 -6.81
C ARG A 496 -5.88 28.98 -7.67
N THR A 497 -7.09 28.46 -7.53
CA THR A 497 -8.28 28.85 -8.30
C THR A 497 -9.28 29.58 -7.41
N ASP A 498 -10.23 30.30 -8.02
CA ASP A 498 -11.35 30.91 -7.27
C ASP A 498 -12.41 29.87 -6.88
N ALA A 499 -12.36 28.68 -7.47
CA ALA A 499 -13.26 27.57 -7.17
C ALA A 499 -12.93 26.98 -5.79
N SER A 500 -13.66 27.39 -4.75
CA SER A 500 -13.47 26.88 -3.39
C SER A 500 -14.45 25.78 -3.04
N LEU A 501 -13.94 24.62 -2.64
CA LEU A 501 -14.70 23.60 -1.93
C LEU A 501 -15.09 24.09 -0.52
N GLY A 502 -15.99 23.37 0.15
CA GLY A 502 -16.32 23.52 1.59
C GLY A 502 -15.17 23.18 2.55
N LEU A 503 -13.92 23.24 2.08
CA LEU A 503 -12.67 23.01 2.81
C LEU A 503 -11.87 24.31 2.97
N ALA A 504 -12.56 25.46 2.95
CA ALA A 504 -11.93 26.78 2.96
C ALA A 504 -10.85 26.92 4.04
N GLY A 505 -9.74 27.57 3.69
CA GLY A 505 -8.61 27.80 4.60
C GLY A 505 -7.63 26.62 4.74
N THR A 506 -7.90 25.45 4.16
CA THR A 506 -7.06 24.24 4.32
C THR A 506 -5.97 24.06 3.26
N GLY A 507 -6.00 24.85 2.19
CA GLY A 507 -5.10 24.67 1.03
C GLY A 507 -5.45 23.50 0.10
N PHE A 508 -6.56 22.79 0.37
CA PHE A 508 -7.16 21.80 -0.53
C PHE A 508 -8.46 22.30 -1.17
N ALA A 509 -8.94 23.46 -0.74
CA ALA A 509 -10.21 24.01 -1.20
C ALA A 509 -10.17 24.47 -2.65
N ASP A 510 -9.01 24.92 -3.11
CA ASP A 510 -8.81 25.74 -4.30
C ASP A 510 -7.66 25.24 -5.18
N ALA A 511 -7.11 24.05 -4.89
CA ALA A 511 -5.94 23.49 -5.55
C ALA A 511 -6.03 21.97 -5.78
N PRO A 512 -5.39 21.44 -6.83
CA PRO A 512 -5.30 20.00 -7.07
C PRO A 512 -4.60 19.25 -5.93
N HIS A 513 -5.14 18.10 -5.54
CA HIS A 513 -4.56 17.30 -4.46
C HIS A 513 -4.86 15.80 -4.61
N LEU A 514 -3.94 14.98 -4.10
CA LEU A 514 -4.12 13.54 -3.98
C LEU A 514 -5.24 13.25 -2.98
N VAL A 515 -6.16 12.35 -3.35
CA VAL A 515 -7.30 11.93 -2.51
C VAL A 515 -7.40 10.42 -2.33
N TYR A 516 -6.68 9.64 -3.14
CA TYR A 516 -6.66 8.19 -3.03
C TYR A 516 -5.37 7.60 -3.60
N PHE A 517 -4.91 6.54 -2.95
CA PHE A 517 -3.79 5.70 -3.39
C PHE A 517 -4.12 4.23 -3.14
N LEU A 518 -3.82 3.37 -4.12
CA LEU A 518 -3.83 1.91 -3.99
C LEU A 518 -2.70 1.32 -4.82
N HIS A 519 -1.52 1.21 -4.21
CA HIS A 519 -0.29 0.59 -4.75
C HIS A 519 0.23 1.21 -6.06
N ASP A 520 -0.40 0.93 -7.18
CA ASP A 520 -0.07 1.40 -8.53
C ASP A 520 -1.11 2.40 -9.08
N GLU A 521 -2.17 2.67 -8.33
CA GLU A 521 -3.23 3.61 -8.70
C GLU A 521 -3.25 4.84 -7.78
N VAL A 522 -3.42 6.03 -8.36
CA VAL A 522 -3.68 7.29 -7.65
C VAL A 522 -4.91 7.99 -8.21
N ILE A 523 -5.59 8.77 -7.38
CA ILE A 523 -6.64 9.71 -7.81
C ILE A 523 -6.28 11.10 -7.30
N VAL A 524 -6.27 12.06 -8.21
CA VAL A 524 -6.17 13.49 -7.92
C VAL A 524 -7.55 14.12 -8.09
N HIS A 525 -8.00 14.85 -7.08
CA HIS A 525 -9.18 15.71 -7.20
C HIS A 525 -8.71 17.12 -7.54
N THR A 526 -9.23 17.68 -8.62
CA THR A 526 -8.72 18.94 -9.19
C THR A 526 -9.85 19.81 -9.73
N PRO A 527 -9.73 21.15 -9.69
CA PRO A 527 -10.57 22.03 -10.49
C PRO A 527 -10.53 21.59 -11.96
N GLU A 528 -11.67 21.69 -12.65
CA GLU A 528 -11.81 21.25 -14.05
C GLU A 528 -10.77 21.90 -14.98
N GLU A 529 -10.49 23.19 -14.76
CA GLU A 529 -9.49 23.95 -15.53
C GLU A 529 -8.04 23.45 -15.39
N HIS A 530 -7.76 22.59 -14.42
CA HIS A 530 -6.42 22.02 -14.19
C HIS A 530 -6.32 20.54 -14.57
N ALA A 531 -7.40 19.90 -15.01
CA ALA A 531 -7.43 18.46 -15.27
C ALA A 531 -6.34 17.99 -16.26
N ASP A 532 -6.21 18.64 -17.43
CA ASP A 532 -5.20 18.28 -18.44
C ASP A 532 -3.78 18.51 -17.93
N ARG A 533 -3.57 19.59 -17.17
CA ARG A 533 -2.26 19.88 -16.56
C ARG A 533 -1.89 18.84 -15.52
N VAL A 534 -2.85 18.39 -14.71
CA VAL A 534 -2.66 17.32 -13.73
C VAL A 534 -2.34 16.00 -14.41
N ALA A 535 -3.00 15.67 -15.52
CA ALA A 535 -2.68 14.48 -16.32
C ALA A 535 -1.22 14.50 -16.81
N ALA A 536 -0.75 15.62 -17.37
CA ALA A 536 0.64 15.77 -17.80
C ALA A 536 1.64 15.68 -16.62
N ILE A 537 1.29 16.23 -15.45
CA ILE A 537 2.11 16.12 -14.24
C ILE A 537 2.21 14.66 -13.78
N LEU A 538 1.12 13.90 -13.81
CA LEU A 538 1.12 12.48 -13.44
C LEU A 538 2.12 11.67 -14.28
N GLU A 539 2.09 11.84 -15.61
CA GLU A 539 3.03 11.18 -16.53
C GLU A 539 4.48 11.59 -16.26
N GLU A 540 4.73 12.89 -16.11
CA GLU A 540 6.06 13.42 -15.87
C GLU A 540 6.64 12.96 -14.52
N SER A 541 5.81 12.92 -13.47
CA SER A 541 6.19 12.41 -12.16
C SER A 541 6.51 10.91 -12.21
N ALA A 542 5.75 10.10 -12.96
CA ALA A 542 6.05 8.68 -13.14
C ALA A 542 7.38 8.46 -13.88
N ARG A 543 7.64 9.27 -14.92
CA ARG A 543 8.91 9.28 -15.64
C ARG A 543 10.08 9.67 -14.74
N ARG A 544 9.90 10.66 -13.86
CA ARG A 544 10.91 11.09 -12.86
C ARG A 544 11.19 10.01 -11.84
N ALA A 545 10.15 9.36 -11.30
CA ALA A 545 10.30 8.23 -10.39
C ALA A 545 11.10 7.08 -11.03
N GLY A 546 10.85 6.78 -12.31
CA GLY A 546 11.66 5.83 -13.07
C GLY A 546 13.15 6.19 -13.10
N ARG A 547 13.47 7.46 -13.43
CA ARG A 547 14.87 7.95 -13.43
C ARG A 547 15.51 7.95 -12.05
N LEU A 548 14.77 8.29 -11.00
CA LEU A 548 15.29 8.28 -9.63
C LEU A 548 15.75 6.87 -9.22
N LEU A 549 15.01 5.82 -9.59
CA LEU A 549 15.35 4.45 -9.23
C LEU A 549 16.36 3.81 -10.18
N PHE A 550 16.21 4.02 -11.49
CA PHE A 550 16.93 3.24 -12.51
C PHE A 550 17.89 4.08 -13.37
N GLY A 551 18.02 5.38 -13.10
CA GLY A 551 18.89 6.28 -13.86
C GLY A 551 18.47 6.34 -15.33
N GLU A 552 19.46 6.19 -16.22
CA GLU A 552 19.29 6.20 -17.68
C GLU A 552 18.95 4.81 -18.27
N PHE A 553 18.66 3.81 -17.43
CA PHE A 553 18.24 2.49 -17.94
C PHE A 553 16.91 2.63 -18.72
N PRO A 554 16.78 2.04 -19.92
CA PRO A 554 15.66 2.31 -20.84
C PRO A 554 14.39 1.52 -20.45
N VAL A 555 13.86 1.79 -19.26
CA VAL A 555 12.58 1.27 -18.78
C VAL A 555 11.59 2.42 -18.60
N ASP A 556 10.40 2.27 -19.18
CA ASP A 556 9.31 3.22 -19.07
C ASP A 556 8.20 2.71 -18.15
N PHE A 557 7.43 3.65 -17.59
CA PHE A 557 6.33 3.41 -16.65
C PHE A 557 5.07 4.14 -17.15
N PRO A 558 4.43 3.64 -18.22
CA PRO A 558 3.24 4.26 -18.78
C PRO A 558 2.07 4.21 -17.79
N LEU A 559 1.26 5.26 -17.81
CA LEU A 559 0.06 5.40 -17.00
C LEU A 559 -1.18 5.29 -17.89
N GLY A 560 -2.19 4.54 -17.45
CA GLY A 560 -3.54 4.71 -17.95
C GLY A 560 -4.19 5.86 -17.20
N ILE A 561 -4.45 6.99 -17.88
CA ILE A 561 -5.02 8.20 -17.26
C ILE A 561 -6.44 8.42 -17.77
N GLY A 562 -7.37 8.65 -16.84
CA GLY A 562 -8.74 9.05 -17.13
C GLY A 562 -9.13 10.30 -16.36
N VAL A 563 -9.69 11.29 -17.07
CA VAL A 563 -10.34 12.48 -16.47
C VAL A 563 -11.84 12.23 -16.44
N VAL A 564 -12.41 12.13 -15.26
CA VAL A 564 -13.79 11.65 -15.07
C VAL A 564 -14.57 12.45 -14.03
N ASP A 565 -15.90 12.41 -14.12
CA ASP A 565 -16.79 12.98 -13.11
C ASP A 565 -16.96 12.02 -11.92
N HIS A 566 -16.89 10.72 -12.18
CA HIS A 566 -16.88 9.71 -11.13
C HIS A 566 -15.98 8.53 -11.46
N TYR A 567 -15.41 7.90 -10.42
CA TYR A 567 -14.40 6.84 -10.57
C TYR A 567 -14.91 5.61 -11.34
N GLY A 568 -16.24 5.38 -11.34
CA GLY A 568 -16.87 4.35 -12.17
C GLY A 568 -16.59 4.45 -13.69
N GLU A 569 -16.26 5.63 -14.21
CA GLU A 569 -15.95 5.88 -15.63
C GLU A 569 -14.47 5.63 -15.98
N ALA A 570 -13.59 5.63 -14.98
CA ALA A 570 -12.14 5.66 -15.20
C ALA A 570 -11.53 4.37 -15.78
N LYS A 571 -12.27 3.26 -15.74
CA LYS A 571 -11.83 1.95 -16.27
C LYS A 571 -12.80 1.42 -17.34
N GLY A 572 -13.38 2.33 -18.12
CA GLY A 572 -14.26 2.07 -19.27
C GLY A 572 -13.51 1.62 -20.52
#